data_AF-A0A0J8U7V0-F1
#
_entry.id   AF-A0A0J8U7V0-F1
#
_cell.length_a   1.000
_cell.length_b   1.000
_cell.length_c   1.000
_cell.angle_alpha   90.00
_cell.angle_beta   90.00
_cell.angle_gamma   90.00
#
_symmetry.space_group_name_H-M   'P 1'
#
loop_
_entity.id
_entity.type
_entity.pdbx_description
1 polymer ?
#
loop_
_entity_poly.entity_id
_entity_poly.type
_entity_poly.pdbx_seq_one_letter_code
_entity_poly.pdbx_strand_id
1 'polypeptide(L)'
;MKWNLRWAAARQDIWRPSDLLTAFKEVGFEPSLSKVAQLWSKKPISVRLDELDLICQALGCTVSDLLEAEPVARDDAGADRQVRAVGDTSTDRQPSRPTPRKSRGGGSASLPPN
;
A
#
# COMPACT_ATOMS: atom_id res chain seq x y z
N MET A 1 -5.29 8.13 3.29
CA MET A 1 -4.37 9.19 2.82
C MET A 1 -4.38 10.31 3.84
N LYS A 2 -3.26 10.50 4.54
CA LYS A 2 -3.04 11.66 5.43
C LYS A 2 -2.43 12.81 4.65
N TRP A 3 -2.67 14.02 5.15
CA TRP A 3 -2.19 15.28 4.59
C TRP A 3 -1.30 15.97 5.62
N ASN A 4 0.01 15.97 5.37
CA ASN A 4 1.03 16.37 6.33
C ASN A 4 1.60 17.77 6.05
N LEU A 5 0.87 18.63 5.35
CA LEU A 5 1.33 19.96 4.92
C LEU A 5 1.90 20.81 6.05
N ARG A 6 1.23 20.87 7.21
CA ARG A 6 1.71 21.66 8.35
C ARG A 6 3.05 21.18 8.87
N TRP A 7 3.28 19.88 8.83
CA TRP A 7 4.53 19.30 9.30
C TRP A 7 5.65 19.49 8.28
N ALA A 8 5.36 19.35 6.99
CA ALA A 8 6.27 19.72 5.91
C ALA A 8 6.65 21.20 5.96
N ALA A 9 5.68 22.08 6.20
CA ALA A 9 5.89 23.53 6.35
C ALA A 9 6.75 23.87 7.58
N ALA A 10 6.51 23.22 8.73
CA ALA A 10 7.29 23.44 9.94
C ALA A 10 8.77 23.08 9.78
N ARG A 11 9.12 22.10 8.93
CA ARG A 11 10.52 21.77 8.60
C ARG A 11 11.24 22.90 7.87
N GLN A 12 10.50 23.78 7.19
CA GLN A 12 11.00 24.98 6.52
C GLN A 12 10.75 26.27 7.34
N ASP A 13 10.49 26.13 8.64
CA ASP A 13 10.18 27.23 9.57
C ASP A 13 8.95 28.08 9.17
N ILE A 14 7.99 27.47 8.46
CA ILE A 14 6.74 28.10 8.06
C ILE A 14 5.65 27.71 9.06
N TRP A 15 5.10 28.71 9.77
CA TRP A 15 4.12 28.49 10.85
C TRP A 15 2.73 29.05 10.56
N ARG A 16 2.57 29.87 9.52
CA ARG A 16 1.29 30.53 9.18
C ARG A 16 0.92 30.33 7.70
N PRO A 17 -0.38 30.28 7.37
CA PRO A 17 -0.82 30.20 5.97
C PRO A 17 -0.37 31.39 5.10
N SER A 18 -0.20 32.58 5.69
CA SER A 18 0.33 33.75 4.99
C SER A 18 1.76 33.54 4.51
N ASP A 19 2.58 32.91 5.35
CA ASP A 19 4.00 32.69 5.08
C ASP A 19 4.16 31.56 4.05
N LEU A 20 3.29 30.55 4.12
CA LEU A 20 3.17 29.52 3.09
C LEU A 20 2.76 30.11 1.72
N LEU A 21 1.84 31.08 1.70
CA LEU A 21 1.47 31.76 0.46
C LEU A 21 2.67 32.52 -0.14
N THR A 22 3.51 33.13 0.70
CA THR A 22 4.75 33.78 0.23
C THR A 22 5.70 32.76 -0.40
N ALA A 23 5.94 31.61 0.25
CA ALA A 23 6.77 30.53 -0.30
C ALA A 23 6.22 29.97 -1.63
N PHE A 24 4.90 29.83 -1.76
CA PHE A 24 4.28 29.41 -3.02
C PHE A 24 4.49 30.41 -4.16
N LYS A 25 4.43 31.71 -3.88
CA LYS A 25 4.67 32.73 -4.89
C LYS A 25 6.10 32.71 -5.43
N GLU A 26 7.08 32.35 -4.61
CA GLU A 26 8.49 32.25 -5.02
C GLU A 26 8.71 31.19 -6.11
N VAL A 27 7.87 30.15 -6.16
CA VAL A 27 7.92 29.11 -7.20
C VAL A 27 6.91 29.33 -8.33
N GLY A 28 6.23 30.49 -8.37
CA GLY A 28 5.22 30.81 -9.38
C GLY A 28 3.84 30.15 -9.14
N PHE A 29 3.59 29.61 -7.95
CA PHE A 29 2.28 29.11 -7.55
C PHE A 29 1.53 30.20 -6.77
N GLU A 30 0.52 30.80 -7.40
CA GLU A 30 -0.24 31.93 -6.80
C GLU A 30 -1.71 31.57 -6.46
N PRO A 31 -1.97 30.62 -5.55
CA PRO A 31 -3.33 30.36 -5.09
C PRO A 31 -3.86 31.54 -4.27
N SER A 32 -5.18 31.64 -4.14
CA SER A 32 -5.78 32.60 -3.20
C SER A 32 -5.44 32.25 -1.75
N LEU A 33 -5.35 33.25 -0.87
CA LEU A 33 -5.11 33.02 0.56
C LEU A 33 -6.16 32.07 1.18
N SER A 34 -7.41 32.16 0.73
CA SER A 34 -8.49 31.25 1.14
C SER A 34 -8.21 29.79 0.76
N LYS A 35 -7.63 29.54 -0.42
CA LYS A 35 -7.21 28.20 -0.85
C LYS A 35 -6.07 27.69 0.04
N VAL A 36 -5.07 28.52 0.32
CA VAL A 36 -3.95 28.15 1.21
C VAL A 36 -4.44 27.87 2.63
N ALA A 37 -5.35 28.68 3.16
CA ALA A 37 -5.93 28.47 4.48
C ALA A 37 -6.73 27.16 4.55
N GLN A 38 -7.45 26.78 3.48
CA GLN A 38 -8.12 25.49 3.40
C GLN A 38 -7.14 24.33 3.36
N LEU A 39 -6.10 24.40 2.53
CA LEU A 39 -5.02 23.40 2.47
C LEU A 39 -4.31 23.26 3.83
N TRP A 40 -4.10 24.37 4.54
CA TRP A 40 -3.49 24.37 5.86
C TRP A 40 -4.34 23.70 6.94
N SER A 41 -5.67 23.83 6.83
CA SER A 41 -6.58 23.41 7.89
C SER A 41 -7.14 22.01 7.68
N LYS A 42 -7.27 21.55 6.43
CA LYS A 42 -8.00 20.33 6.07
C LYS A 42 -7.30 19.57 4.95
N LYS A 43 -7.49 18.26 4.93
CA LYS A 43 -7.12 17.42 3.79
C LYS A 43 -7.98 17.80 2.56
N PRO A 44 -7.37 18.16 1.42
CA PRO A 44 -8.11 18.42 0.19
C PRO A 44 -8.76 17.15 -0.37
N ILE A 45 -9.91 17.30 -1.04
CA ILE A 45 -10.59 16.20 -1.75
C ILE A 45 -9.81 15.84 -3.02
N SER A 46 -9.28 16.86 -3.70
CA SER A 46 -8.47 16.74 -4.90
C SER A 46 -7.35 17.77 -4.91
N VAL A 47 -6.21 17.38 -5.48
CA VAL A 47 -5.05 18.23 -5.75
C VAL A 47 -4.56 17.88 -7.15
N ARG A 48 -4.27 18.88 -7.98
CA ARG A 48 -3.70 18.65 -9.32
C ARG A 48 -2.23 18.24 -9.14
N LEU A 49 -1.75 17.31 -9.97
CA LEU A 49 -0.36 16.84 -9.88
C LEU A 49 0.64 18.00 -10.07
N ASP A 50 0.39 18.89 -11.04
CA ASP A 50 1.22 20.09 -11.23
C ASP A 50 1.28 20.98 -9.98
N GLU A 51 0.16 21.14 -9.26
CA GLU A 51 0.12 21.91 -8.00
C GLU A 51 0.88 21.17 -6.88
N LEU A 52 0.80 19.84 -6.85
CA LEU A 52 1.51 19.02 -5.87
C LEU A 52 3.03 19.18 -6.02
N ASP A 53 3.53 19.19 -7.25
CA ASP A 53 4.95 19.40 -7.56
C ASP A 53 5.40 20.80 -7.12
N LEU A 54 4.62 21.84 -7.41
CA LEU A 54 4.92 23.21 -6.98
C LEU A 54 4.89 23.36 -5.46
N ILE A 55 3.95 22.71 -4.76
CA ILE A 55 3.91 22.69 -3.30
C ILE A 55 5.16 22.02 -2.74
N CYS A 56 5.57 20.89 -3.30
CA CYS A 56 6.79 20.18 -2.88
C CYS A 56 8.05 21.02 -3.16
N GLN A 57 8.10 21.71 -4.30
CA GLN A 57 9.19 22.60 -4.67
C GLN A 57 9.31 23.78 -3.69
N ALA A 58 8.19 24.44 -3.35
CA ALA A 58 8.17 25.55 -2.40
C ALA A 58 8.59 25.11 -0.98
N LEU A 59 8.23 23.89 -0.59
CA LEU A 59 8.52 23.34 0.73
C LEU A 59 9.82 22.53 0.78
N GLY A 60 10.54 22.40 -0.32
CA GLY A 60 11.73 21.54 -0.42
C GLY A 60 11.51 20.12 0.09
N CYS A 61 10.32 19.54 -0.14
CA CYS A 61 9.94 18.22 0.37
C CYS A 61 9.59 17.25 -0.76
N THR A 62 9.42 15.97 -0.42
CA THR A 62 8.92 14.97 -1.37
C THR A 62 7.42 14.77 -1.24
N VAL A 63 6.80 14.19 -2.26
CA VAL A 63 5.37 13.82 -2.21
C VAL A 63 5.08 12.89 -1.02
N SER A 64 6.01 12.00 -0.66
CA SER A 64 5.85 11.09 0.48
C SER A 64 5.90 11.80 1.85
N ASP A 65 6.58 12.95 1.94
CA ASP A 65 6.55 13.77 3.15
C ASP A 65 5.19 14.48 3.32
N LEU A 66 4.53 14.76 2.20
CA LEU A 66 3.29 15.53 2.14
C LEU A 66 2.04 14.63 2.20
N LEU A 67 2.08 13.47 1.56
CA LEU A 67 1.00 12.49 1.44
C LEU A 67 1.43 11.13 1.95
N GLU A 68 0.77 10.66 3.00
CA GLU A 68 1.00 9.34 3.58
C GLU A 68 -0.16 8.40 3.24
N ALA A 69 0.14 7.26 2.62
CA ALA A 69 -0.86 6.22 2.38
C ALA A 69 -1.33 5.62 3.70
N GLU A 70 -2.65 5.50 3.86
CA GLU A 70 -3.22 4.80 5.01
C GLU A 70 -3.66 3.42 4.56
N PRO A 71 -3.47 2.37 5.39
CA PRO A 71 -3.97 1.06 5.09
C PRO A 71 -5.49 1.15 4.91
N VAL A 72 -5.96 0.87 3.71
CA VAL A 72 -7.38 0.68 3.48
C VAL A 72 -7.72 -0.63 4.14
N ALA A 73 -8.62 -0.62 5.13
CA ALA A 73 -9.16 -1.84 5.69
C ALA A 73 -9.76 -2.61 4.51
N ARG A 74 -9.08 -3.68 4.11
CA ARG A 74 -9.69 -4.69 3.25
C ARG A 74 -10.62 -5.42 4.18
N ASP A 75 -11.91 -5.36 3.89
CA ASP A 75 -12.84 -6.35 4.42
C ASP A 75 -12.39 -7.68 3.83
N ASP A 76 -11.45 -8.33 4.52
CA ASP A 76 -11.02 -9.70 4.28
C ASP A 76 -12.14 -10.66 4.73
N ALA A 77 -13.40 -10.38 4.34
CA ALA A 77 -14.53 -11.29 4.46
C ALA A 77 -14.39 -12.54 3.56
N GLY A 78 -13.18 -12.81 3.05
CA GLY A 78 -12.85 -13.96 2.21
C GLY A 78 -11.45 -14.53 2.42
N ALA A 79 -10.63 -14.02 3.35
CA ALA A 79 -9.27 -14.53 3.57
C ALA A 79 -9.22 -15.74 4.53
N ASP A 80 -10.38 -16.29 4.93
CA ASP A 80 -10.48 -17.65 5.46
C ASP A 80 -11.36 -18.55 4.58
N ARG A 81 -11.45 -18.25 3.26
CA ARG A 81 -11.77 -19.33 2.32
C ARG A 81 -10.52 -20.16 2.16
N GLN A 82 -10.24 -21.02 3.15
CA GLN A 82 -9.48 -22.24 2.94
C GLN A 82 -9.94 -22.80 1.61
N VAL A 83 -9.03 -22.83 0.63
CA VAL A 83 -9.26 -23.53 -0.63
C VAL A 83 -9.38 -25.00 -0.25
N ARG A 84 -10.58 -25.43 0.13
CA ARG A 84 -10.90 -26.83 0.30
C ARG A 84 -10.77 -27.45 -1.09
N ALA A 85 -9.77 -28.31 -1.23
CA ALA A 85 -9.69 -29.18 -2.39
C ALA A 85 -10.98 -30.02 -2.43
N VAL A 86 -11.52 -30.24 -3.64
CA VAL A 86 -12.82 -30.91 -3.87
C VAL A 86 -12.86 -32.37 -3.36
N GLY A 87 -11.74 -32.89 -2.83
CA GLY A 87 -11.61 -34.24 -2.26
C GLY A 87 -11.46 -34.34 -0.74
N ASP A 88 -11.50 -33.23 0.01
CA ASP A 88 -11.41 -33.29 1.48
C ASP A 88 -12.76 -33.62 2.11
N THR A 89 -13.13 -34.90 2.05
CA THR A 89 -14.18 -35.48 2.89
C THR A 89 -13.56 -35.97 4.19
N SER A 90 -13.23 -35.05 5.09
CA SER A 90 -12.87 -35.37 6.47
C SER A 90 -14.15 -35.71 7.25
N THR A 91 -14.71 -36.88 6.97
CA THR A 91 -15.47 -37.66 7.95
C THR A 91 -14.54 -38.77 8.40
N ASP A 92 -14.00 -38.61 9.60
CA ASP A 92 -13.51 -39.67 10.48
C ASP A 92 -13.04 -40.95 9.76
N ARG A 93 -11.87 -40.89 9.12
CA ARG A 93 -11.21 -42.07 8.57
C ARG A 93 -9.70 -41.89 8.65
N GLN A 94 -9.08 -42.82 9.38
CA GLN A 94 -7.64 -43.03 9.46
C GLN A 94 -6.91 -42.74 8.14
N PRO A 95 -5.69 -42.17 8.20
CA PRO A 95 -4.90 -41.93 7.00
C PRO A 95 -4.59 -43.26 6.31
N SER A 96 -5.25 -43.52 5.19
CA SER A 96 -4.96 -44.67 4.32
C SER A 96 -3.65 -44.43 3.60
N ARG A 97 -2.54 -44.62 4.31
CA ARG A 97 -1.20 -44.64 3.71
C ARG A 97 -1.15 -45.84 2.75
N PRO A 98 -0.97 -45.66 1.43
CA PRO A 98 -0.84 -46.78 0.52
C PRO A 98 0.47 -47.51 0.87
N THR A 99 0.37 -48.76 1.32
CA THR A 99 1.57 -49.60 1.50
C THR A 99 1.86 -50.31 0.18
N PRO A 100 3.11 -50.27 -0.32
CA PRO A 100 3.47 -50.99 -1.53
C PRO A 100 3.31 -52.49 -1.29
N ARG A 101 2.55 -53.15 -2.16
CA ARG A 101 2.27 -54.58 -2.09
C ARG A 101 3.58 -55.33 -2.36
N LYS A 102 4.12 -56.07 -1.38
CA LYS A 102 5.25 -56.98 -1.60
C LYS A 102 4.78 -58.08 -2.56
N SER A 103 5.17 -57.99 -3.84
CA SER A 103 5.04 -59.08 -4.78
C SER A 103 5.94 -60.24 -4.33
N ARG A 104 5.33 -61.38 -4.02
CA ARG A 104 6.03 -62.65 -3.84
C ARG A 104 6.29 -63.21 -5.24
N GLY A 105 7.56 -63.19 -5.65
CA GLY A 105 8.07 -64.07 -6.70
C GLY A 105 8.28 -63.42 -8.07
N GLY A 106 9.57 -63.36 -8.46
CA GLY A 106 10.02 -63.56 -9.85
C GLY A 106 9.97 -62.36 -10.78
N GLY A 107 11.08 -61.63 -10.88
CA GLY A 107 11.35 -60.73 -12.01
C GLY A 107 12.33 -59.62 -11.65
N SER A 108 13.60 -59.79 -12.02
CA SER A 108 14.62 -58.76 -11.91
C SER A 108 14.16 -57.47 -12.60
N ALA A 109 14.11 -56.36 -11.87
CA ALA A 109 13.88 -55.05 -12.46
C ALA A 109 15.10 -54.67 -13.32
N SER A 110 14.91 -54.61 -14.63
CA SER A 110 15.88 -54.02 -15.54
C SER A 110 15.97 -52.51 -15.27
N LEU A 111 17.16 -52.04 -14.90
CA LEU A 111 17.46 -50.62 -14.84
C LEU A 111 17.61 -50.05 -16.26
N PRO A 112 17.16 -48.81 -16.54
CA PRO A 112 17.35 -48.18 -17.84
C PRO A 112 18.84 -47.85 -18.07
N PRO A 113 19.34 -47.95 -19.32
CA PRO A 113 20.72 -47.67 -19.64
C PRO A 113 21.03 -46.16 -19.54
N ASN A 114 22.27 -45.86 -19.15
CA ASN A 114 22.86 -44.52 -19.09
C ASN A 114 23.12 -43.96 -20.50
#